data_AF-A0A6V7IKC1-F1
#
_entry.id   AF-A0A6V7IKC1-F1
#
_cell.length_a   1.000
_cell.length_b   1.000
_cell.length_c   1.000
_cell.angle_alpha   90.00
_cell.angle_beta   90.00
_cell.angle_gamma   90.00
#
_symmetry.space_group_name_H-M   'P 1'
#
loop_
_entity.id
_entity.type
_entity.pdbx_description
1 polymer ?
#
loop_
_entity_poly.entity_id
_entity_poly.type
_entity_poly.pdbx_seq_one_letter_code
_entity_poly.pdbx_strand_id
1 'polypeptide(L)'
;FNSVVRHIEPETSPGGQTTYSMIYEDAVKKEEHTEYFDVVVVCNGQFTVPHVPEIKGIGTFPGRCIHSHQFRMADKYTGRTVCILGASWSGIDIAIEVAKYAPK
;
A
#
# COMPACT_ATOMS: atom_id res chain seq x y z
N PHE A 1 -14.99 4.03 12.81
CA PHE A 1 -14.38 3.36 11.65
C PHE A 1 -14.97 3.96 10.38
N ASN A 2 -14.31 3.83 9.22
CA ASN A 2 -14.65 4.52 7.96
C ASN A 2 -14.33 6.03 7.92
N SER A 3 -13.47 6.52 8.80
CA SER A 3 -12.96 7.90 8.75
C SER A 3 -11.61 7.90 8.06
N VAL A 4 -11.47 8.60 6.94
CA VAL A 4 -10.23 8.71 6.16
C VAL A 4 -9.63 10.08 6.41
N VAL A 5 -8.47 10.12 7.07
CA VAL A 5 -7.70 11.36 7.23
C VAL A 5 -7.21 11.81 5.85
N ARG A 6 -7.53 13.05 5.48
CA ARG A 6 -7.19 13.66 4.18
C ARG A 6 -6.01 14.60 4.29
N HIS A 7 -5.98 15.41 5.33
CA HIS A 7 -4.97 16.44 5.51
C HIS A 7 -4.70 16.69 6.99
N ILE A 8 -3.45 17.03 7.32
CA ILE A 8 -3.04 17.46 8.65
C ILE A 8 -2.09 18.65 8.45
N GLU A 9 -2.39 19.78 9.08
CA GLU A 9 -1.58 21.00 9.00
C GLU A 9 -1.26 21.52 10.42
N PRO A 10 0.00 21.87 10.72
CA PRO A 10 0.35 22.52 11.98
C PRO A 10 -0.04 24.00 11.96
N GLU A 11 -0.69 24.44 13.02
CA GLU A 11 -1.07 25.83 13.26
C GLU A 11 -0.38 26.34 14.54
N THR A 12 0.50 27.32 14.39
CA THR A 12 1.25 27.90 15.52
C THR A 12 0.68 29.27 15.86
N SER A 13 0.18 29.41 17.08
CA SER A 13 -0.29 30.69 17.61
C SER A 13 0.87 31.68 17.82
N PRO A 14 0.61 33.00 17.88
CA PRO A 14 1.63 34.00 18.18
C PRO A 14 2.35 33.79 19.53
N GLY A 15 1.71 33.08 20.46
CA GLY A 15 2.28 32.69 21.76
C GLY A 15 3.20 31.46 21.70
N GLY A 16 3.42 30.88 20.51
CA GLY A 16 4.34 29.76 20.29
C GLY A 16 3.73 28.36 20.52
N GLN A 17 2.45 28.26 20.89
CA GLN A 17 1.76 26.97 20.97
C GLN A 17 1.38 26.49 19.56
N THR A 18 1.79 25.28 19.19
CA THR A 18 1.39 24.59 17.95
C THR A 18 0.28 23.59 18.25
N THR A 19 -0.81 23.69 17.49
CA THR A 19 -1.87 22.68 17.38
C THR A 19 -1.90 22.13 15.95
N TYR A 20 -2.61 21.04 15.71
CA TYR A 20 -2.77 20.45 14.38
C TYR A 20 -4.24 20.47 13.98
N SER A 21 -4.57 21.07 12.84
CA SER A 21 -5.86 20.89 12.20
C SER A 21 -5.85 19.61 11.37
N MET A 22 -6.86 18.78 11.56
CA MET A 22 -7.04 17.51 10.86
C MET A 22 -8.35 17.54 10.09
N ILE A 23 -8.26 17.32 8.78
CA ILE A 23 -9.40 17.14 7.90
C ILE A 23 -9.59 15.64 7.66
N TYR A 24 -10.78 15.12 7.93
CA TYR A 24 -11.13 13.73 7.65
C TYR A 24 -12.51 13.59 7.01
N GLU A 25 -12.67 12.54 6.19
CA GLU A 25 -13.92 12.22 5.48
C GLU A 25 -14.57 10.97 6.08
N ASP A 26 -15.88 11.01 6.37
CA ASP A 26 -16.68 9.80 6.53
C ASP A 26 -16.84 9.12 5.17
N ALA A 27 -16.18 7.99 4.96
CA ALA A 27 -16.13 7.30 3.69
C ALA A 27 -17.48 6.75 3.23
N VAL A 28 -18.46 6.59 4.13
CA VAL A 28 -19.82 6.11 3.84
C VAL A 28 -20.73 7.29 3.49
N LYS A 29 -20.78 8.31 4.36
CA LYS A 29 -21.67 9.47 4.18
C LYS A 29 -21.13 10.51 3.21
N LYS A 30 -19.83 10.49 2.93
CA LYS A 30 -19.12 11.50 2.14
C LYS A 30 -19.16 12.90 2.74
N GLU A 31 -19.15 12.95 4.08
CA GLU A 31 -19.11 14.19 4.85
C GLU A 31 -17.66 14.48 5.29
N GLU A 32 -17.25 15.74 5.19
CA GLU A 32 -15.94 16.21 5.62
C GLU A 32 -16.05 16.90 6.98
N HIS A 33 -15.06 16.66 7.83
CA HIS A 33 -14.97 17.20 9.18
C HIS A 33 -13.59 17.77 9.43
N THR A 34 -13.52 18.83 10.23
CA THR A 34 -12.28 19.44 10.71
C THR A 34 -12.25 19.39 12.23
N GLU A 35 -11.16 18.86 12.78
CA GLU A 35 -10.91 18.80 14.22
C GLU A 35 -9.48 19.26 14.55
N TYR A 36 -9.28 19.74 15.78
CA TYR A 36 -8.01 20.28 16.25
C TYR A 36 -7.43 19.41 17.37
N PHE A 37 -6.14 19.13 17.31
CA PHE A 37 -5.42 18.29 18.27
C PHE A 37 -4.11 18.93 18.73
N ASP A 38 -3.75 18.75 19.99
CA ASP A 38 -2.44 19.18 20.49
C ASP A 38 -1.28 18.30 19.97
N VAL A 39 -1.57 17.02 19.70
CA VAL A 39 -0.58 16.01 19.30
C VAL A 39 -1.17 15.11 18.22
N VAL A 40 -0.34 14.78 17.22
CA VAL A 40 -0.66 13.81 16.15
C VAL A 40 0.33 12.67 16.19
N VAL A 41 -0.17 11.42 16.15
CA VAL A 41 0.66 10.21 16.03
C VAL A 41 0.31 9.49 14.73
N VAL A 42 1.29 9.33 13.84
CA VAL A 42 1.08 8.74 12.51
C VAL A 42 1.32 7.23 12.55
N CYS A 43 0.26 6.45 12.32
CA CYS A 43 0.29 4.98 12.33
C CYS A 43 -0.37 4.36 11.08
N ASN A 44 -0.21 4.98 9.91
CA ASN A 44 -0.89 4.59 8.66
C ASN A 44 -0.27 3.38 7.93
N GLY A 45 0.84 2.84 8.43
CA GLY A 45 1.55 1.72 7.83
C GLY A 45 2.40 2.11 6.62
N GLN A 46 3.37 1.25 6.28
CA GLN A 46 4.39 1.50 5.23
C GLN A 46 4.33 0.52 4.04
N PHE A 47 3.46 -0.49 4.07
CA PHE A 47 3.39 -1.56 3.06
C PHE A 47 2.08 -1.59 2.27
N THR A 48 1.39 -0.46 2.19
CA THR A 48 0.09 -0.30 1.52
C THR A 48 0.20 0.20 0.08
N VAL A 49 1.13 1.12 -0.19
CA VAL A 49 1.38 1.64 -1.55
C VAL A 49 2.53 0.86 -2.19
N PRO A 50 2.30 0.13 -3.29
CA PRO A 50 3.33 -0.68 -3.92
C PRO A 50 4.34 0.18 -4.68
N HIS A 51 5.62 -0.17 -4.59
CA HIS A 51 6.65 0.37 -5.48
C HIS A 51 6.76 -0.51 -6.73
N VAL A 52 6.23 -0.04 -7.85
CA VAL A 52 6.25 -0.75 -9.14
C VAL A 52 7.26 -0.08 -10.07
N PRO A 53 8.47 -0.63 -10.26
CA PRO A 53 9.46 -0.03 -11.14
C PRO A 53 9.05 -0.16 -12.61
N GLU A 54 9.45 0.81 -13.42
CA GLU A 54 9.36 0.67 -14.88
C GLU A 54 10.36 -0.36 -15.37
N ILE A 55 9.89 -1.31 -16.19
CA ILE A 55 10.71 -2.34 -16.80
C ILE A 55 10.53 -2.22 -18.32
N LYS A 56 11.63 -2.03 -19.04
CA LYS A 56 11.61 -1.89 -20.50
C LYS A 56 10.94 -3.12 -21.13
N GLY A 57 9.92 -2.89 -21.96
CA GLY A 57 9.19 -3.95 -22.67
C GLY A 57 8.11 -4.66 -21.84
N ILE A 58 7.90 -4.29 -20.57
CA ILE A 58 6.89 -4.95 -19.72
C ILE A 58 5.47 -4.75 -20.23
N GLY A 59 5.17 -3.59 -20.82
CA GLY A 59 3.83 -3.29 -21.38
C GLY A 59 3.46 -4.15 -22.60
N THR A 60 4.44 -4.76 -23.26
CA THR A 60 4.25 -5.68 -24.40
C THR A 60 4.40 -7.15 -24.01
N PHE A 61 4.65 -7.44 -22.72
CA PHE A 61 4.77 -8.82 -22.25
C PHE A 61 3.39 -9.50 -22.32
N PRO A 62 3.25 -10.64 -23.01
CA PRO A 62 1.95 -11.28 -23.21
C PRO A 62 1.44 -12.01 -21.96
N GLY A 63 2.29 -12.21 -20.96
CA GLY A 63 1.92 -12.85 -19.70
C GLY A 63 1.37 -11.86 -18.67
N ARG A 64 0.85 -12.40 -17.57
CA ARG A 64 0.32 -11.58 -16.47
C ARG A 64 1.46 -11.03 -15.59
N CYS A 65 1.50 -9.73 -15.40
CA CYS A 65 2.37 -9.06 -14.43
C CYS A 65 1.54 -8.54 -13.24
N ILE A 66 1.98 -8.82 -12.01
CA ILE A 66 1.38 -8.28 -10.78
C ILE A 66 2.48 -7.89 -9.79
N HIS A 67 2.20 -6.93 -8.90
CA HIS A 67 3.04 -6.67 -7.73
C HIS A 67 2.71 -7.65 -6.59
N SER A 68 3.65 -7.88 -5.66
CA SER A 68 3.43 -8.76 -4.49
C SER A 68 2.20 -8.37 -3.67
N HIS A 69 1.91 -7.07 -3.58
CA HIS A 69 0.70 -6.52 -2.95
C HIS A 69 -0.62 -7.08 -3.51
N GLN A 70 -0.63 -7.63 -4.72
CA GLN A 70 -1.81 -8.25 -5.36
C GLN A 70 -1.81 -9.78 -5.27
N PHE A 71 -0.73 -10.41 -4.81
CA PHE A 71 -0.67 -11.86 -4.64
C PHE A 71 -1.62 -12.30 -3.52
N ARG A 72 -2.34 -13.41 -3.74
CA ARG A 72 -3.34 -13.92 -2.78
C ARG A 72 -3.32 -15.44 -2.63
N MET A 73 -3.11 -16.18 -3.72
CA MET A 73 -3.13 -17.64 -3.72
C MET A 73 -2.18 -18.20 -4.79
N ALA A 74 -1.35 -19.17 -4.41
CA ALA A 74 -0.36 -19.80 -5.30
C ALA A 74 -0.93 -20.81 -6.30
N ASP A 75 -2.07 -21.44 -6.01
CA ASP A 75 -2.72 -22.44 -6.87
C ASP A 75 -3.07 -21.92 -8.28
N LYS A 76 -3.31 -20.61 -8.41
CA LYS A 76 -3.51 -19.89 -9.68
C LYS A 76 -2.33 -19.99 -10.65
N TYR A 77 -1.17 -20.43 -10.18
CA TYR A 77 0.06 -20.58 -10.96
C TYR A 77 0.38 -22.04 -11.32
N THR A 78 -0.56 -22.97 -11.07
CA THR A 78 -0.40 -24.38 -11.46
C THR A 78 -0.12 -24.51 -12.96
N GLY A 79 0.96 -25.20 -13.32
CA GLY A 79 1.36 -25.39 -14.72
C GLY A 79 1.84 -24.12 -15.43
N ARG A 80 2.14 -23.03 -14.71
CA ARG A 80 2.64 -21.77 -15.29
C ARG A 80 4.12 -21.57 -14.97
N THR A 81 4.90 -21.10 -15.95
CA THR A 81 6.23 -20.56 -15.68
C THR A 81 6.11 -19.20 -15.00
N VAL A 82 6.73 -19.03 -13.83
CA VAL A 82 6.64 -17.80 -13.02
C VAL A 82 8.03 -17.21 -12.83
N CYS A 83 8.15 -15.91 -13.06
CA CYS A 83 9.34 -15.12 -12.73
C CYS A 83 9.02 -14.19 -11.55
N ILE A 84 9.91 -14.15 -10.56
CA ILE A 84 9.77 -13.29 -9.37
C ILE A 84 10.89 -12.25 -9.41
N LEU A 85 10.48 -10.98 -9.37
CA LEU A 85 11.40 -9.85 -9.33
C LEU A 85 11.48 -9.32 -7.90
N GLY A 86 12.64 -9.52 -7.27
CA GLY A 86 12.90 -9.15 -5.88
C GLY A 86 13.28 -10.36 -5.02
N ALA A 87 14.31 -10.19 -4.18
CA ALA A 87 14.88 -11.27 -3.35
C ALA A 87 14.85 -10.94 -1.84
N SER A 88 13.87 -10.13 -1.42
CA SER A 88 13.58 -9.86 -0.01
C SER A 88 12.36 -10.66 0.44
N TRP A 89 11.81 -10.37 1.62
CA TRP A 89 10.75 -11.11 2.31
C TRP A 89 9.60 -11.56 1.41
N SER A 90 8.88 -10.63 0.78
CA SER A 90 7.75 -11.00 -0.08
C SER A 90 8.17 -11.86 -1.28
N GLY A 91 9.34 -11.58 -1.87
CA GLY A 91 9.83 -12.35 -3.01
C GLY A 91 10.15 -13.79 -2.63
N ILE A 92 10.82 -13.99 -1.49
CA ILE A 92 11.18 -15.30 -0.96
C ILE A 92 9.93 -16.10 -0.58
N ASP A 93 9.00 -15.51 0.18
CA ASP A 93 7.81 -16.22 0.64
C ASP A 93 6.90 -16.62 -0.54
N ILE A 94 6.68 -15.69 -1.49
CA ILE A 94 5.90 -15.99 -2.70
C ILE A 94 6.59 -17.06 -3.54
N ALA A 95 7.92 -17.04 -3.66
CA ALA A 95 8.66 -18.07 -4.38
C ALA A 95 8.47 -19.46 -3.76
N ILE A 96 8.56 -19.56 -2.44
CA ILE A 96 8.35 -20.80 -1.70
C ILE A 96 6.91 -21.31 -1.89
N GLU A 97 5.91 -20.42 -1.87
CA GLU A 97 4.52 -20.80 -2.04
C GLU A 97 4.21 -21.25 -3.48
N VAL A 98 4.67 -20.47 -4.46
CA VAL A 98 4.46 -20.76 -5.90
C VAL A 98 5.17 -22.04 -6.32
N ALA A 99 6.35 -22.35 -5.78
CA ALA A 99 7.11 -23.56 -6.10
C ALA A 99 6.38 -24.87 -5.75
N LYS A 100 5.29 -24.81 -4.97
CA LYS A 100 4.41 -25.95 -4.68
C LYS A 100 3.47 -26.30 -5.85
N TYR A 101 3.23 -25.36 -6.77
CA TYR A 101 2.22 -25.47 -7.84
C TYR A 101 2.80 -25.26 -9.24
N ALA A 102 3.76 -24.34 -9.38
CA ALA A 102 4.42 -24.07 -10.63
C ALA A 102 5.46 -25.17 -10.95
N PRO A 103 5.63 -25.54 -12.23
CA PRO A 103 6.76 -26.37 -12.65
C PRO A 103 8.08 -25.69 -12.28
N LYS A 104 9.07 -26.52 -11.89
CA LYS A 104 10.43 -26.09 -11.59
C LYS A 104 11.23 -25.85 -12.86
#